data_AF-A0A6J1H2T5-F1
#
_entry.id   AF-A0A6J1H2T5-F1
#
_cell.length_a   1.000
_cell.length_b   1.000
_cell.length_c   1.000
_cell.angle_alpha   90.00
_cell.angle_beta   90.00
_cell.angle_gamma   90.00
#
_symmetry.space_group_name_H-M   'P 1'
#
loop_
_entity.id
_entity.type
_entity.pdbx_description
1 polymer ?
#
loop_
_entity_poly.entity_id
_entity_poly.type
_entity_poly.pdbx_seq_one_letter_code
_entity_poly.pdbx_strand_id
1 'polypeptide(L)'
;MASTLSNSVQSGRIRVLKDATGTVDRPVGPVVYWMSRDQRVKDNWALIHAVDEANKANVPVAVAFDLFDQFLGANSRQLGFMLRGLQQLQHDLEETIQIPFFLFQNMGLHF
;
A
#
# COMPACT_ATOMS: atom_id res chain seq x y z
N MET A 1 20.74 -24.67 -11.52
CA MET A 1 19.64 -24.72 -10.53
C MET A 1 18.78 -23.48 -10.79
N ALA A 2 17.71 -23.60 -11.59
CA ALA A 2 16.85 -22.47 -11.93
C ALA A 2 16.02 -22.08 -10.70
N SER A 3 16.15 -20.84 -10.22
CA SER A 3 15.29 -20.35 -9.14
C SER A 3 13.88 -20.20 -9.70
N THR A 4 12.98 -21.08 -9.30
CA THR A 4 11.56 -20.92 -9.58
C THR A 4 11.13 -19.61 -8.93
N LEU A 5 10.79 -18.58 -9.72
CA LEU A 5 10.15 -17.37 -9.21
C LEU A 5 8.84 -17.80 -8.57
N SER A 6 8.86 -18.01 -7.26
CA SER A 6 7.68 -18.18 -6.44
C SER A 6 6.83 -16.94 -6.65
N ASN A 7 5.73 -17.06 -7.37
CA ASN A 7 4.71 -16.03 -7.38
C ASN A 7 4.09 -16.05 -5.99
N SER A 8 4.51 -15.13 -5.10
CA SER A 8 4.11 -15.17 -3.69
C SER A 8 2.60 -14.98 -3.53
N VAL A 9 1.94 -14.44 -4.57
CA VAL A 9 0.48 -14.24 -4.64
C VAL A 9 -0.12 -15.01 -5.82
N GLN A 10 -1.22 -15.74 -5.55
CA GLN A 10 -1.99 -16.43 -6.58
C GLN A 10 -2.61 -15.45 -7.58
N SER A 11 -2.51 -15.74 -8.88
CA SER A 11 -2.98 -14.86 -9.97
C SER A 11 -4.45 -14.46 -9.83
N GLY A 12 -5.32 -15.34 -9.32
CA GLY A 12 -6.74 -15.06 -9.09
C GLY A 12 -7.02 -14.01 -8.01
N ARG A 13 -6.01 -13.57 -7.25
CA ARG A 13 -6.13 -12.49 -6.24
C ARG A 13 -5.77 -11.12 -6.81
N ILE A 14 -5.28 -11.07 -8.05
CA ILE A 14 -4.78 -9.85 -8.68
C ILE A 14 -5.65 -9.55 -9.90
N ARG A 15 -6.05 -8.30 -10.03
CA ARG A 15 -6.73 -7.80 -11.23
C ARG A 15 -6.13 -6.47 -11.61
N VAL A 16 -5.61 -6.37 -12.83
CA VAL A 16 -5.15 -5.09 -13.39
C VAL A 16 -6.37 -4.22 -13.67
N LEU A 17 -6.40 -3.04 -13.06
CA LEU A 17 -7.49 -2.07 -13.27
C LEU A 17 -7.20 -1.13 -14.45
N LYS A 18 -5.92 -0.84 -14.70
CA LYS A 18 -5.45 0.02 -15.78
C LYS A 18 -4.04 -0.42 -16.18
N ASP A 19 -3.87 -0.79 -17.44
CA ASP A 19 -2.55 -1.06 -18.00
C ASP A 19 -1.77 0.24 -18.22
N ALA A 20 -0.45 0.14 -18.09
CA ALA A 20 0.44 1.24 -18.45
C ALA A 20 0.38 1.45 -19.97
N THR A 21 -0.07 2.63 -20.40
CA THR A 21 -0.06 3.02 -21.81
C THR A 21 1.13 3.93 -22.09
N GLY A 22 2.02 3.49 -22.98
CA GLY A 22 3.15 4.28 -23.48
C GLY A 22 4.51 3.87 -22.92
N THR A 23 5.57 4.19 -23.66
CA THR A 23 6.96 4.11 -23.21
C THR A 23 7.25 5.32 -22.33
N VAL A 24 7.54 5.08 -21.06
CA VAL A 24 7.91 6.15 -20.16
C VAL A 24 9.42 6.32 -20.23
N ASP A 25 9.88 7.42 -20.82
CA ASP A 25 11.31 7.76 -20.93
C ASP A 25 11.86 8.35 -19.60
N ARG A 26 11.49 7.72 -18.48
CA ARG A 26 11.90 8.12 -17.14
C ARG A 26 12.28 6.89 -16.33
N PRO A 27 13.16 7.05 -15.32
CA PRO A 27 13.48 5.96 -14.40
C PRO A 27 12.21 5.36 -13.79
N VAL A 28 12.18 4.04 -13.65
CA VAL A 28 11.07 3.33 -13.00
C VAL A 28 11.00 3.82 -11.55
N GLY A 29 9.85 4.38 -11.18
CA GLY A 29 9.60 4.87 -9.82
C GLY A 29 9.31 3.71 -8.85
N PRO A 30 9.13 4.02 -7.55
CA PRO A 30 8.78 3.02 -6.56
C PRO A 30 7.39 2.42 -6.82
N VAL A 31 7.17 1.20 -6.34
CA VAL A 31 5.83 0.62 -6.25
C VAL A 31 5.13 1.18 -5.02
N VAL A 32 3.90 1.67 -5.20
CA VAL A 32 3.10 2.21 -4.09
C VAL A 32 1.93 1.28 -3.82
N TYR A 33 1.86 0.74 -2.61
CA TYR A 33 0.66 0.11 -2.10
C TYR A 33 -0.25 1.18 -1.49
N TRP A 34 -1.31 1.53 -2.20
CA TRP A 34 -2.38 2.35 -1.65
C TRP A 34 -3.26 1.49 -0.74
N MET A 35 -3.00 1.58 0.56
CA MET A 35 -3.72 0.88 1.61
C MET A 35 -5.02 1.61 1.93
N SER A 36 -6.10 0.85 2.04
CA SER A 36 -7.42 1.38 2.43
C SER A 36 -8.13 0.41 3.39
N ARG A 37 -8.56 -0.76 2.90
CA ARG A 37 -9.34 -1.74 3.68
C ARG A 37 -8.48 -2.57 4.63
N ASP A 38 -7.41 -3.16 4.12
CA ASP A 38 -6.58 -4.14 4.84
C ASP A 38 -5.46 -3.45 5.63
N GLN A 39 -5.83 -2.78 6.73
CA GLN A 39 -4.91 -2.04 7.60
C GLN A 39 -4.09 -2.97 8.52
N ARG A 40 -3.25 -3.80 7.93
CA ARG A 40 -2.32 -4.71 8.62
C ARG A 40 -1.07 -4.99 7.79
N VAL A 41 0.04 -5.29 8.46
CA VAL A 41 1.31 -5.67 7.83
C VAL A 41 1.33 -7.15 7.49
N LYS A 42 1.02 -8.01 8.46
CA LYS A 42 1.05 -9.47 8.29
C LYS A 42 -0.17 -9.97 7.53
N ASP A 43 0.00 -11.04 6.75
CA ASP A 43 -1.08 -11.71 6.00
C ASP A 43 -1.90 -10.75 5.12
N ASN A 44 -1.21 -9.80 4.50
CA ASN A 44 -1.78 -8.82 3.58
C ASN A 44 -1.33 -9.11 2.15
N TRP A 45 -2.19 -9.78 1.37
CA TRP A 45 -1.89 -10.14 -0.02
C TRP A 45 -1.58 -8.94 -0.92
N ALA A 46 -2.17 -7.77 -0.64
CA ALA A 46 -1.89 -6.57 -1.43
C ALA A 46 -0.49 -6.03 -1.14
N LEU A 47 -0.06 -6.04 0.12
CA LEU A 47 1.32 -5.66 0.51
C LEU A 47 2.34 -6.68 -0.02
N ILE A 48 2.07 -7.98 0.10
CA ILE A 48 2.93 -9.04 -0.45
C ILE A 48 3.11 -8.85 -1.96
N HIS A 49 2.00 -8.60 -2.68
CA HIS A 49 2.06 -8.32 -4.11
C HIS A 49 2.87 -7.06 -4.43
N ALA A 50 2.71 -5.98 -3.68
CA ALA A 50 3.47 -4.75 -3.90
C ALA A 50 4.98 -4.95 -3.69
N VAL A 51 5.37 -5.73 -2.68
CA VAL A 51 6.77 -6.10 -2.43
C VAL A 51 7.31 -6.98 -3.57
N ASP A 52 6.55 -7.98 -4.02
CA ASP A 52 6.93 -8.83 -5.15
C ASP A 52 7.17 -8.01 -6.43
N GLU A 53 6.28 -7.06 -6.74
CA GLU A 53 6.41 -6.19 -7.91
C GLU A 53 7.61 -5.24 -7.79
N ALA A 54 7.84 -4.69 -6.61
CA ALA A 54 9.00 -3.84 -6.33
C ALA A 54 10.32 -4.61 -6.52
N ASN A 55 10.37 -5.85 -6.01
CA ASN A 55 11.52 -6.75 -6.17
C ASN A 55 11.76 -7.11 -7.64
N LYS A 56 10.72 -7.42 -8.42
CA LYS A 56 10.83 -7.72 -9.86
C LYS A 56 11.37 -6.53 -10.65
N ALA A 57 10.95 -5.32 -10.31
CA ALA A 57 11.41 -4.09 -10.95
C ALA A 57 12.71 -3.53 -10.36
N ASN A 58 13.23 -4.12 -9.27
CA ASN A 58 14.39 -3.64 -8.52
C ASN A 58 14.26 -2.16 -8.09
N VAL A 59 13.09 -1.81 -7.54
CA VAL A 59 12.77 -0.47 -7.04
C VAL A 59 12.26 -0.54 -5.59
N PRO A 60 12.25 0.58 -4.84
CA PRO A 60 11.65 0.61 -3.52
C PRO A 60 10.14 0.37 -3.54
N VAL A 61 9.60 -0.03 -2.39
CA VAL A 61 8.16 -0.10 -2.11
C VAL A 61 7.79 0.91 -1.04
N ALA A 62 6.62 1.52 -1.13
CA ALA A 62 6.05 2.40 -0.11
C ALA A 62 4.59 2.08 0.15
N VAL A 63 4.12 2.32 1.37
CA VAL A 63 2.70 2.24 1.73
C VAL A 63 2.13 3.65 1.85
N ALA A 64 0.99 3.88 1.21
CA ALA A 64 0.25 5.13 1.29
C ALA A 64 -1.13 4.87 1.87
N PHE A 65 -1.58 5.71 2.81
CA PHE A 65 -2.94 5.72 3.34
C PHE A 65 -3.53 7.12 3.21
N ASP A 66 -4.74 7.22 2.63
CA ASP A 66 -5.45 8.50 2.52
C ASP A 66 -6.55 8.56 3.60
N LEU A 67 -6.45 9.57 4.46
CA LEU A 67 -7.41 9.84 5.51
C LEU A 67 -8.52 10.74 4.94
N PHE A 68 -9.69 10.13 4.71
CA PHE A 68 -10.86 10.87 4.25
C PHE A 68 -11.52 11.65 5.40
N ASP A 69 -11.70 12.97 5.20
CA ASP A 69 -12.30 13.90 6.19
C ASP A 69 -13.71 13.49 6.65
N GLN A 70 -14.46 12.79 5.79
CA GLN A 70 -15.83 12.39 6.05
C GLN A 70 -15.99 10.91 5.79
N PHE A 71 -15.56 10.09 6.73
CA PHE A 71 -15.90 8.67 6.74
C PHE A 71 -17.39 8.51 7.06
N LEU A 72 -18.30 8.94 6.19
CA LEU A 72 -19.74 8.61 6.19
C LEU A 72 -20.42 8.67 7.58
N GLY A 73 -20.17 9.71 8.38
CA GLY A 73 -20.75 9.84 9.73
C GLY A 73 -20.11 8.94 10.80
N ALA A 74 -18.89 8.47 10.59
CA ALA A 74 -18.11 7.72 11.57
C ALA A 74 -17.97 8.56 12.84
N ASN A 75 -18.49 8.01 13.93
CA ASN A 75 -18.38 8.62 15.24
C ASN A 75 -16.91 8.58 15.69
N SER A 76 -16.50 9.57 16.49
CA SER A 76 -15.12 9.78 16.96
C SER A 76 -14.43 8.52 17.50
N ARG A 77 -15.20 7.56 18.02
CA ARG A 77 -14.72 6.25 18.47
C ARG A 77 -14.11 5.40 17.36
N GLN A 78 -14.78 5.30 16.20
CA GLN A 78 -14.31 4.51 15.06
C GLN A 78 -13.03 5.10 14.49
N LEU A 79 -13.02 6.42 14.28
CA LEU A 79 -11.84 7.15 13.83
C LEU A 79 -10.67 6.97 14.82
N GLY A 80 -10.92 7.16 16.11
CA GLY A 80 -9.88 6.98 17.14
C GLY A 80 -9.34 5.54 17.20
N PHE A 81 -10.18 4.53 16.97
CA PHE A 81 -9.72 3.14 16.89
C PHE A 81 -8.81 2.93 15.68
N MET A 82 -9.24 3.42 14.50
CA MET A 82 -8.46 3.33 13.27
C MET A 82 -7.11 4.03 13.40
N LEU A 83 -7.07 5.27 13.88
CA LEU A 83 -5.83 6.04 14.00
C LEU A 83 -4.82 5.39 14.96
N ARG A 84 -5.26 4.82 16.08
CA ARG A 84 -4.38 4.04 16.97
C ARG A 84 -3.85 2.77 16.30
N GLY A 85 -4.68 2.10 15.50
CA GLY A 85 -4.25 0.96 14.70
C GLY A 85 -3.21 1.35 13.64
N LEU A 86 -3.43 2.47 12.94
CA LEU A 86 -2.48 3.00 11.95
C LEU A 86 -1.15 3.40 12.57
N GLN A 87 -1.15 3.94 13.80
CA GLN A 87 0.07 4.25 14.53
C GLN A 87 0.91 2.99 14.80
N GLN A 88 0.28 1.89 15.25
CA GLN A 88 0.98 0.62 15.42
C GLN A 88 1.46 0.04 14.08
N LEU A 89 0.63 0.13 13.04
CA LEU A 89 0.97 -0.34 11.71
C LEU A 89 2.17 0.40 11.13
N GLN A 90 2.25 1.73 11.30
CA GLN A 90 3.40 2.51 10.89
C GLN A 90 4.67 1.98 11.57
N HIS A 91 4.64 1.81 12.89
CA HIS A 91 5.77 1.28 13.64
C HIS A 91 6.19 -0.11 13.13
N ASP A 92 5.24 -1.01 12.91
CA ASP A 92 5.53 -2.35 12.39
C ASP A 92 6.14 -2.30 10.97
N LEU A 93 5.65 -1.43 10.09
CA LEU A 93 6.20 -1.25 8.73
C LEU A 93 7.63 -0.70 8.76
N GLU A 94 7.85 0.38 9.50
CA GLU A 94 9.10 1.12 9.47
C GLU A 94 10.20 0.39 10.25
N GLU A 95 9.91 -0.14 11.43
CA GLU A 95 10.92 -0.77 12.28
C GLU A 95 11.17 -2.23 11.93
N THR A 96 10.12 -2.99 11.57
CA THR A 96 10.28 -4.44 11.37
C THR A 96 10.73 -4.79 9.96
N ILE A 97 10.17 -4.11 8.94
CA ILE A 97 10.41 -4.46 7.53
C ILE A 97 10.91 -3.30 6.68
N GLN A 98 11.21 -2.14 7.27
CA GLN A 98 11.86 -1.00 6.63
C GLN A 98 11.11 -0.47 5.40
N ILE A 99 9.77 -0.49 5.46
CA ILE A 99 8.91 0.06 4.41
C ILE A 99 8.35 1.41 4.87
N PRO A 100 8.58 2.52 4.13
CA PRO A 100 8.06 3.83 4.52
C PRO A 100 6.53 3.89 4.44
N PHE A 101 5.91 4.56 5.42
CA PHE A 101 4.47 4.78 5.48
C PHE A 101 4.13 6.27 5.32
N PHE A 102 3.27 6.58 4.35
CA PHE A 102 2.82 7.94 4.07
C PHE A 102 1.34 8.08 4.40
N LEU A 103 1.03 8.92 5.38
CA LEU A 103 -0.34 9.31 5.70
C LEU A 103 -0.67 10.63 4.99
N PHE A 104 -1.66 10.60 4.10
CA PHE A 104 -2.23 11.78 3.48
C PHE A 104 -3.49 12.18 4.23
N GLN A 105 -3.69 13.48 4.40
CA GLN A 105 -4.96 14.03 4.83
C GLN A 105 -5.44 14.96 3.74
N ASN A 106 -6.42 14.51 2.97
CA ASN A 106 -7.02 15.34 1.95
C ASN A 106 -8.02 16.29 2.64
N MET A 107 -7.53 17.44 3.11
CA MET A 107 -8.40 18.54 3.56
C MET A 107 -9.21 18.98 2.34
N GLY A 108 -10.50 18.65 2.32
CA GLY A 108 -11.36 18.85 1.14
C GLY A 108 -11.34 20.28 0.61
N LEU A 109 -10.54 20.53 -0.43
CA LEU A 109 -10.86 21.57 -1.40
C LEU A 109 -11.95 20.99 -2.30
N HIS A 110 -13.19 21.22 -1.88
CA HIS A 110 -14.33 21.18 -2.79
C HIS A 110 -14.08 22.22 -3.88
N PHE A 111 -13.78 21.77 -5.11
CA PHE A 111 -13.88 22.60 -6.32
C PHE A 111 -15.34 22.67 -6.77
#